data_AF-A0A9P7K925-F1
#
_entry.id   AF-A0A9P7K925-F1
#
_cell.length_a   1.000
_cell.length_b   1.000
_cell.length_c   1.000
_cell.angle_alpha   90.00
_cell.angle_beta   90.00
_cell.angle_gamma   90.00
#
_symmetry.space_group_name_H-M   'P 1'
#
loop_
_entity.id
_entity.type
_entity.pdbx_description
1 polymer ?
#
loop_
_entity_poly.entity_id
_entity_poly.type
_entity_poly.pdbx_seq_one_letter_code
_entity_poly.pdbx_strand_id
1 'polypeptide(L)'
;MARQGAPQAQSSHQQTQATSGSGTPAKGARGRPGKQRGIPASAGLAAGNENINNPASIPQGTSMSNQTPRQDLPAPLAPNQTINTIQEKDAEIARLQALLAAKESAGPGPVISSNLAAIPKPKGEAGDKRKGFVLQDAMELSGSSEKEALYRSILRTTRRNIIRANLDLDEGYKKQDHEKLSQVFKLTRNEQPYLSKKRFPADWALVEIVKQYLRNQRKETKRKLKAAQDHGPARKRTRRHIDDANDSNDEDIDPLNPSGSGSDDE
;
A
#
# COMPACT_ATOMS: atom_id res chain seq x y z
N MET A 1 -19.76 37.73 -59.15
CA MET A 1 -19.65 36.28 -59.43
C MET A 1 -18.49 35.76 -58.58
N ALA A 2 -18.53 34.75 -57.72
CA ALA A 2 -19.55 33.75 -57.41
C ALA A 2 -19.23 33.14 -56.02
N ARG A 3 -20.32 32.92 -55.25
CA ARG A 3 -20.62 31.79 -54.34
C ARG A 3 -19.75 31.52 -53.11
N GLN A 4 -20.26 32.05 -51.99
CA GLN A 4 -20.17 31.51 -50.64
C GLN A 4 -20.70 30.07 -50.59
N GLY A 5 -19.98 29.16 -49.94
CA GLY A 5 -20.41 27.80 -49.62
C GLY A 5 -20.32 27.55 -48.13
N ALA A 6 -21.46 27.63 -47.43
CA ALA A 6 -21.59 27.30 -46.02
C ALA A 6 -21.77 25.79 -45.85
N PRO A 7 -21.05 25.11 -44.92
CA PRO A 7 -21.32 23.72 -44.61
C PRO A 7 -22.55 23.59 -43.68
N GLN A 8 -23.51 22.81 -44.16
CA GLN A 8 -24.77 22.46 -43.54
C GLN A 8 -24.54 21.48 -42.37
N ALA A 9 -24.87 21.89 -41.15
CA ALA A 9 -24.83 21.03 -39.97
C ALA A 9 -26.01 20.04 -40.01
N GLN A 10 -25.72 18.75 -40.15
CA GLN A 10 -26.72 17.69 -40.01
C GLN A 10 -26.92 17.39 -38.52
N SER A 11 -28.11 17.71 -38.03
CA SER A 11 -28.60 17.40 -36.69
C SER A 11 -29.13 15.97 -36.66
N SER A 12 -28.39 15.06 -36.01
CA SER A 12 -28.83 13.69 -35.76
C SER A 12 -29.52 13.62 -34.41
N HIS A 13 -30.86 13.72 -34.42
CA HIS A 13 -31.71 13.31 -33.31
C HIS A 13 -31.52 11.81 -33.08
N GLN A 14 -30.98 11.40 -31.93
CA GLN A 14 -31.09 10.03 -31.45
C GLN A 14 -32.09 9.97 -30.31
N GLN A 15 -33.16 9.23 -30.60
CA GLN A 15 -34.33 8.96 -29.80
C GLN A 15 -33.96 8.01 -28.66
N THR A 16 -34.13 8.46 -27.42
CA THR A 16 -34.00 7.63 -26.22
C THR A 16 -35.21 6.70 -26.12
N GLN A 17 -35.02 5.41 -26.38
CA GLN A 17 -36.04 4.40 -26.05
C GLN A 17 -35.89 4.02 -24.57
N ALA A 18 -36.95 4.29 -23.81
CA ALA A 18 -37.13 3.80 -22.46
C ALA A 18 -37.47 2.30 -22.51
N THR A 19 -36.62 1.45 -21.93
CA THR A 19 -36.94 0.04 -21.70
C THR A 19 -37.39 -0.13 -20.25
N SER A 20 -38.71 -0.20 -20.08
CA SER A 20 -39.37 -0.76 -18.91
C SER A 20 -39.35 -2.29 -18.99
N GLY A 21 -38.50 -2.94 -18.19
CA GLY A 21 -38.50 -4.39 -17.96
C GLY A 21 -38.54 -4.66 -16.46
N SER A 22 -39.73 -4.87 -15.90
CA SER A 22 -40.32 -6.19 -15.60
C SER A 22 -39.59 -6.91 -14.46
N GLY A 23 -40.28 -7.00 -13.33
CA GLY A 23 -39.81 -7.59 -12.10
C GLY A 23 -39.41 -9.07 -12.23
N THR A 24 -38.45 -9.45 -11.40
CA THR A 24 -38.11 -10.85 -11.14
C THR A 24 -38.59 -11.23 -9.74
N PRO A 25 -39.30 -12.35 -9.60
CA PRO A 25 -39.91 -12.76 -8.35
C PRO A 25 -38.87 -13.29 -7.35
N ALA A 26 -39.13 -12.97 -6.08
CA ALA A 26 -38.48 -13.56 -4.92
C ALA A 26 -38.63 -15.09 -4.94
N LYS A 27 -37.50 -15.81 -4.93
CA LYS A 27 -37.46 -17.25 -4.66
C LYS A 27 -36.43 -17.54 -3.58
N GLY A 28 -36.91 -18.13 -2.49
CA GLY A 28 -36.20 -19.20 -1.80
C GLY A 28 -35.25 -18.80 -0.68
N ALA A 29 -35.81 -18.35 0.44
CA ALA A 29 -35.16 -18.50 1.74
C ALA A 29 -35.04 -20.00 2.07
N ARG A 30 -33.91 -20.63 1.74
CA ARG A 30 -33.54 -21.93 2.32
C ARG A 30 -32.81 -21.66 3.64
N GLY A 31 -33.57 -21.84 4.73
CA GLY A 31 -33.08 -21.82 6.09
C GLY A 31 -31.91 -22.78 6.27
N ARG A 32 -30.81 -22.25 6.80
CA ARG A 32 -29.67 -23.03 7.24
C ARG A 32 -29.92 -23.36 8.72
N PRO A 33 -30.04 -24.65 9.11
CA PRO A 33 -30.32 -25.01 10.50
C PRO A 33 -29.18 -24.52 11.39
N GLY A 34 -29.56 -23.75 12.43
CA GLY A 34 -28.67 -23.21 13.43
C GLY A 34 -27.97 -24.33 14.18
N LYS A 35 -26.66 -24.47 13.97
CA LYS A 35 -25.81 -25.27 14.83
C LYS A 35 -25.50 -24.43 16.08
N GLN A 36 -26.39 -24.50 17.06
CA GLN A 36 -26.13 -24.09 18.43
C GLN A 36 -24.92 -24.89 18.93
N ARG A 37 -23.73 -24.27 18.92
CA ARG A 37 -22.60 -24.74 19.72
C ARG A 37 -22.69 -24.02 21.05
N GLY A 38 -22.99 -24.83 22.06
CA GLY A 38 -23.11 -24.43 23.45
C GLY A 38 -21.93 -23.58 23.89
N ILE A 39 -22.28 -22.52 24.58
CA ILE A 39 -21.41 -21.72 25.42
C ILE A 39 -21.21 -22.56 26.69
N PRO A 40 -20.01 -23.06 27.02
CA PRO A 40 -19.74 -23.44 28.40
C PRO A 40 -19.64 -22.14 29.21
N ALA A 41 -20.68 -21.90 30.00
CA ALA A 41 -20.61 -21.06 31.18
C ALA A 41 -19.58 -21.66 32.17
N SER A 42 -19.13 -20.81 33.11
CA SER A 42 -18.26 -21.09 34.26
C SER A 42 -16.78 -21.30 33.91
N ALA A 43 -15.79 -20.74 34.61
CA ALA A 43 -15.68 -19.92 35.81
C ALA A 43 -14.37 -19.13 35.62
N GLY A 44 -14.23 -17.88 36.04
CA GLY A 44 -14.11 -17.52 37.45
C GLY A 44 -12.70 -16.99 37.71
N LEU A 45 -12.66 -15.88 38.45
CA LEU A 45 -11.59 -15.44 39.35
C LEU A 45 -10.35 -14.73 38.78
N ALA A 46 -10.12 -13.58 39.45
CA ALA A 46 -8.88 -12.84 39.69
C ALA A 46 -8.75 -11.55 38.85
N ALA A 47 -9.14 -10.38 39.37
CA ALA A 47 -8.50 -9.62 40.45
C ALA A 47 -7.06 -9.21 40.12
N GLY A 48 -6.85 -7.89 40.05
CA GLY A 48 -5.56 -7.21 39.83
C GLY A 48 -5.70 -6.15 38.71
N ASN A 49 -6.45 -5.07 38.88
CA ASN A 49 -6.07 -3.81 39.55
C ASN A 49 -4.61 -3.68 40.01
N GLU A 50 -4.08 -2.47 39.93
CA GLU A 50 -2.66 -2.05 40.10
C GLU A 50 -1.88 -2.14 38.78
N ASN A 51 -1.27 -1.10 38.22
CA ASN A 51 -0.60 0.01 38.87
C ASN A 51 -0.43 1.17 37.87
N ILE A 52 -1.23 2.23 38.03
CA ILE A 52 -0.93 3.56 37.51
C ILE A 52 0.09 4.16 38.47
N ASN A 53 1.38 3.95 38.19
CA ASN A 53 2.47 4.77 38.70
C ASN A 53 3.78 4.30 38.07
N ASN A 54 4.24 5.03 37.05
CA ASN A 54 5.68 5.25 36.98
C ASN A 54 5.96 6.71 36.58
N PRO A 55 6.17 7.59 37.57
CA PRO A 55 6.65 8.93 37.33
C PRO A 55 8.14 8.90 36.96
N ALA A 56 8.52 9.87 36.11
CA ALA A 56 9.82 10.51 36.07
C ALA A 56 11.00 9.78 36.77
N SER A 57 11.81 9.09 35.99
CA SER A 57 13.24 8.94 36.31
C SER A 57 14.04 9.72 35.28
N ILE A 58 14.02 11.04 35.47
CA ILE A 58 15.07 11.93 34.98
C ILE A 58 16.31 11.54 35.80
N PRO A 59 17.43 11.13 35.19
CA PRO A 59 18.67 10.99 35.92
C PRO A 59 19.11 12.38 36.40
N GLN A 60 18.79 12.68 37.66
CA GLN A 60 19.44 13.75 38.40
C GLN A 60 20.90 13.35 38.63
N GLY A 61 21.80 14.29 38.34
CA GLY A 61 22.99 14.47 39.15
C GLY A 61 24.15 13.52 38.87
N THR A 62 24.87 13.76 37.78
CA THR A 62 26.33 13.85 37.91
C THR A 62 26.70 15.31 37.71
N SER A 63 26.69 16.04 38.83
CA SER A 63 27.26 17.37 38.94
C SER A 63 28.79 17.22 38.83
N MET A 64 29.29 17.15 37.60
CA MET A 64 30.70 17.32 37.32
C MET A 64 30.98 18.82 37.39
N SER A 65 31.55 19.20 38.52
CA SER A 65 32.24 20.46 38.76
C SER A 65 33.21 20.77 37.62
N ASN A 66 32.74 21.53 36.63
CA ASN A 66 33.62 22.22 35.70
C ASN A 66 34.24 23.39 36.46
N GLN A 67 35.33 23.07 37.18
CA GLN A 67 36.40 24.02 37.42
C GLN A 67 36.69 24.68 36.08
N THR A 68 36.35 25.96 35.98
CA THR A 68 36.83 26.81 34.90
C THR A 68 38.34 26.90 35.11
N PRO A 69 39.17 26.24 34.28
CA PRO A 69 40.58 26.58 34.28
C PRO A 69 40.61 28.01 33.78
N ARG A 70 41.21 28.91 34.55
CA ARG A 70 41.59 30.23 34.05
C ARG A 70 42.31 29.99 32.72
N GLN A 71 41.64 30.34 31.63
CA GLN A 71 42.23 30.33 30.31
C GLN A 71 43.30 31.41 30.37
N ASP A 72 44.54 30.97 30.53
CA ASP A 72 45.69 31.65 29.98
C ASP A 72 45.33 31.98 28.54
N LEU A 73 45.16 33.28 28.27
CA LEU A 73 44.95 33.80 26.93
C LEU A 73 46.12 33.29 26.08
N PRO A 74 45.87 32.45 25.06
CA PRO A 74 46.93 32.05 24.15
C PRO A 74 47.44 33.32 23.48
N ALA A 75 48.76 33.50 23.56
CA ALA A 75 49.49 34.54 22.88
C ALA A 75 49.02 34.65 21.41
N PRO A 76 48.91 35.87 20.85
CA PRO A 76 48.39 36.09 19.50
C PRO A 76 49.19 35.23 18.50
N LEU A 77 48.53 34.20 17.97
CA LEU A 77 49.10 33.32 16.97
C LEU A 77 49.47 34.16 15.74
N ALA A 78 50.68 33.93 15.26
CA ALA A 78 51.27 34.67 14.14
C ALA A 78 50.36 34.61 12.90
N PRO A 79 50.13 35.75 12.20
CA PRO A 79 49.13 35.91 11.14
C PRO A 79 49.35 35.05 9.87
N ASN A 80 50.46 34.33 9.76
CA ASN A 80 50.78 33.55 8.55
C ASN A 80 50.22 32.12 8.52
N GLN A 81 49.75 31.56 9.65
CA GLN A 81 49.13 30.21 9.62
C GLN A 81 47.64 30.24 9.23
N THR A 82 46.97 31.39 9.39
CA THR A 82 45.56 31.56 9.04
C THR A 82 45.33 31.64 7.53
N ILE A 83 46.31 32.12 6.76
CA ILE A 83 46.17 32.29 5.31
C ILE A 83 46.14 30.93 4.59
N ASN A 84 46.96 29.96 5.03
CA ASN A 84 47.00 28.62 4.42
C ASN A 84 45.71 27.83 4.68
N THR A 85 45.06 28.04 5.82
CA THR A 85 43.81 27.35 6.18
C THR A 85 42.59 27.91 5.44
N ILE A 86 42.63 29.17 4.99
CA ILE A 86 41.58 29.76 4.15
C ILE A 86 41.67 29.19 2.73
N GLN A 87 42.87 29.10 2.15
CA GLN A 87 43.07 28.57 0.80
C GLN A 87 42.63 27.11 0.66
N GLU A 88 42.87 26.28 1.68
CA GLU A 88 42.44 24.88 1.68
C GLU A 88 40.91 24.74 1.71
N LYS A 89 40.21 25.62 2.43
CA LYS A 89 38.74 25.59 2.49
C LYS A 89 38.08 26.08 1.21
N ASP A 90 38.67 27.07 0.54
CA ASP A 90 38.16 27.53 -0.75
C ASP A 90 38.29 26.45 -1.83
N ALA A 91 39.36 25.65 -1.79
CA ALA A 91 39.54 24.52 -2.69
C ALA A 91 38.49 23.41 -2.45
N GLU A 92 38.14 23.13 -1.19
CA GLU A 92 37.11 22.15 -0.86
C GLU A 92 35.71 22.63 -1.28
N ILE A 93 35.40 23.92 -1.09
CA ILE A 93 34.14 24.51 -1.56
C ILE A 93 34.02 24.40 -3.09
N ALA A 94 35.09 24.72 -3.82
CA ALA A 94 35.11 24.59 -5.27
C ALA A 94 34.90 23.13 -5.72
N ARG A 95 35.50 22.16 -5.01
CA ARG A 95 35.33 20.73 -5.28
C ARG A 95 33.88 20.28 -5.06
N LEU A 96 33.27 20.69 -3.96
CA LEU A 96 31.87 20.37 -3.64
C LEU A 96 30.90 21.01 -4.66
N GLN A 97 31.15 22.25 -5.07
CA GLN A 97 30.37 22.93 -6.11
C GLN A 97 30.50 22.24 -7.47
N ALA A 98 31.70 21.83 -7.87
CA ALA A 98 31.92 21.08 -9.12
C ALA A 98 31.17 19.73 -9.11
N LEU A 99 31.12 19.04 -7.97
CA LEU A 99 30.42 17.77 -7.84
C LEU A 99 28.90 17.95 -7.93
N LEU A 100 28.35 19.00 -7.32
CA LEU A 100 26.94 19.36 -7.46
C LEU A 100 26.59 19.76 -8.90
N ALA A 101 27.41 20.60 -9.54
CA ALA A 101 27.23 20.99 -10.94
C ALA A 101 27.35 19.80 -11.91
N ALA A 102 28.25 18.86 -11.65
CA ALA A 102 28.35 17.62 -12.43
C ALA A 102 27.12 16.72 -12.25
N LYS A 103 26.53 16.70 -11.05
CA LYS A 103 25.31 15.93 -10.76
C LYS A 103 24.05 16.57 -11.34
N GLU A 104 24.01 17.89 -11.44
CA GLU A 104 22.92 18.63 -12.10
C GLU A 104 23.03 18.60 -13.63
N SER A 105 24.26 18.60 -14.17
CA SER A 105 24.52 18.52 -15.62
C SER A 105 24.50 17.09 -16.17
N ALA A 106 24.68 16.07 -15.33
CA ALA A 106 24.16 14.73 -15.58
C ALA A 106 22.62 14.83 -15.56
N GLY A 107 22.07 15.38 -16.66
CA GLY A 107 20.68 15.75 -16.79
C GLY A 107 19.75 14.63 -16.36
N PRO A 108 18.50 14.95 -15.98
CA PRO A 108 17.53 13.99 -15.48
C PRO A 108 17.51 12.77 -16.40
N GLY A 109 18.15 11.69 -15.93
CA GLY A 109 18.41 10.50 -16.75
C GLY A 109 17.11 10.06 -17.40
N PRO A 110 17.15 9.55 -18.64
CA PRO A 110 16.05 9.51 -19.61
C PRO A 110 14.73 9.36 -18.89
N VAL A 111 14.14 10.51 -18.56
CA VAL A 111 12.84 10.56 -17.95
C VAL A 111 11.97 10.02 -19.04
N ILE A 112 11.50 8.78 -18.86
CA ILE A 112 10.55 8.09 -19.72
C ILE A 112 9.27 8.93 -19.68
N SER A 113 9.31 10.08 -20.33
CA SER A 113 8.24 11.01 -20.61
C SER A 113 7.49 10.40 -21.78
N SER A 114 7.12 9.13 -21.60
CA SER A 114 6.13 8.45 -22.39
C SER A 114 4.93 9.38 -22.40
N ASN A 115 4.44 9.72 -23.59
CA ASN A 115 3.28 10.54 -23.81
C ASN A 115 2.13 9.98 -22.94
N LEU A 116 1.91 10.58 -21.75
CA LEU A 116 1.15 9.94 -20.67
C LEU A 116 -0.34 10.12 -20.97
N ALA A 117 -0.85 9.33 -21.89
CA ALA A 117 -2.28 9.20 -22.12
C ALA A 117 -2.98 8.86 -20.79
N ALA A 118 -4.13 9.50 -20.54
CA ALA A 118 -4.92 9.22 -19.36
C ALA A 118 -5.49 7.80 -19.46
N ILE A 119 -5.25 6.98 -18.44
CA ILE A 119 -5.79 5.62 -18.32
C ILE A 119 -7.03 5.72 -17.43
N PRO A 120 -8.25 5.54 -17.98
CA PRO A 120 -9.48 5.58 -17.18
C PRO A 120 -9.54 4.38 -16.23
N LYS A 121 -10.18 4.57 -15.07
CA LYS A 121 -10.36 3.49 -14.10
C LYS A 121 -11.26 2.38 -14.71
N PRO A 122 -10.85 1.10 -14.70
CA PRO A 122 -11.72 0.00 -15.11
C PRO A 122 -12.92 -0.13 -14.18
N LYS A 123 -14.03 -0.70 -14.69
CA LYS A 123 -15.17 -1.05 -13.85
C LYS A 123 -14.78 -2.20 -12.92
N GLY A 124 -15.17 -2.12 -11.64
CA GLY A 124 -14.89 -3.15 -10.63
C GLY A 124 -13.92 -2.75 -9.52
N GLU A 125 -13.53 -3.73 -8.71
CA GLU A 125 -12.50 -3.60 -7.66
C GLU A 125 -11.27 -4.46 -8.00
N ALA A 126 -10.07 -3.95 -7.69
CA ALA A 126 -8.84 -4.68 -7.95
C ALA A 126 -8.75 -6.01 -7.17
N GLY A 127 -8.55 -7.10 -7.90
CA GLY A 127 -8.41 -8.45 -7.35
C GLY A 127 -9.71 -9.13 -6.91
N ASP A 128 -10.88 -8.58 -7.24
CA ASP A 128 -12.12 -9.35 -7.19
C ASP A 128 -12.20 -10.33 -8.37
N LYS A 129 -12.53 -11.59 -8.09
CA LYS A 129 -12.56 -12.68 -9.09
C LYS A 129 -13.78 -12.61 -10.00
N ARG A 130 -14.89 -12.03 -9.54
CA ARG A 130 -16.18 -12.06 -10.27
C ARG A 130 -16.42 -10.81 -11.11
N LYS A 131 -16.18 -9.63 -10.53
CA LYS A 131 -16.43 -8.33 -11.16
C LYS A 131 -15.23 -7.39 -11.05
N GLY A 132 -14.04 -7.95 -10.82
CA GLY A 132 -12.83 -7.17 -10.64
C GLY A 132 -11.94 -7.16 -11.86
N PHE A 133 -10.78 -6.53 -11.68
CA PHE A 133 -9.72 -6.47 -12.68
C PHE A 133 -8.36 -6.75 -12.04
N VAL A 134 -7.39 -7.12 -12.86
CA VAL A 134 -6.00 -7.25 -12.45
C VAL A 134 -5.36 -5.86 -12.50
N LEU A 135 -4.94 -5.36 -11.34
CA LEU A 135 -4.44 -3.99 -11.20
C LEU A 135 -3.22 -3.70 -12.09
N GLN A 136 -2.32 -4.67 -12.20
CA GLN A 136 -1.12 -4.53 -13.02
C GLN A 136 -1.44 -4.39 -14.51
N ASP A 137 -2.39 -5.19 -15.01
CA ASP A 137 -2.87 -5.12 -16.40
C ASP A 137 -3.60 -3.80 -16.67
N ALA A 138 -4.45 -3.37 -15.73
CA ALA A 138 -5.17 -2.10 -15.81
C ALA A 138 -4.23 -0.87 -15.79
N MET A 139 -3.03 -1.02 -15.24
CA MET A 139 -1.98 0.00 -15.29
C MET A 139 -1.08 -0.17 -16.53
N GLU A 140 -1.33 -1.11 -17.45
CA GLU A 140 -0.48 -1.37 -18.62
C GLU A 140 0.98 -1.75 -18.27
N LEU A 141 1.18 -2.29 -17.05
CA LEU A 141 2.48 -2.67 -16.49
C LEU A 141 2.73 -4.18 -16.53
N SER A 142 1.96 -4.93 -17.31
CA SER A 142 2.19 -6.35 -17.58
C SER A 142 2.87 -6.58 -18.93
N GLY A 143 3.39 -7.80 -19.13
CA GLY A 143 3.90 -8.28 -20.41
C GLY A 143 5.38 -8.00 -20.72
N SER A 144 6.10 -7.28 -19.86
CA SER A 144 7.55 -7.11 -19.99
C SER A 144 8.22 -7.08 -18.62
N SER A 145 9.40 -7.69 -18.51
CA SER A 145 10.20 -7.74 -17.27
C SER A 145 10.46 -6.34 -16.68
N GLU A 146 10.72 -5.34 -17.53
CA GLU A 146 10.96 -3.96 -17.09
C GLU A 146 9.70 -3.32 -16.49
N LYS A 147 8.54 -3.55 -17.12
CA LYS A 147 7.24 -3.06 -16.64
C LYS A 147 6.85 -3.73 -15.33
N GLU A 148 7.10 -5.03 -15.21
CA GLU A 148 6.91 -5.77 -13.97
C GLU A 148 7.81 -5.25 -12.85
N ALA A 149 9.08 -4.98 -13.15
CA ALA A 149 10.02 -4.39 -12.20
C ALA A 149 9.55 -2.99 -11.76
N LEU A 150 9.05 -2.17 -12.69
CA LEU A 150 8.45 -0.87 -12.39
C LEU A 150 7.23 -0.99 -11.47
N TYR A 151 6.31 -1.93 -11.77
CA TYR A 151 5.15 -2.19 -10.91
C TYR A 151 5.57 -2.60 -9.49
N ARG A 152 6.54 -3.51 -9.36
CA ARG A 152 7.09 -3.91 -8.04
C ARG A 152 7.73 -2.73 -7.31
N SER A 153 8.44 -1.87 -8.02
CA SER A 153 9.04 -0.64 -7.46
C SER A 153 7.96 0.29 -6.92
N ILE A 154 6.89 0.54 -7.68
CA ILE A 154 5.73 1.32 -7.28
C ILE A 154 5.08 0.75 -6.01
N LEU A 155 4.84 -0.57 -5.97
CA LEU A 155 4.28 -1.23 -4.79
C LEU A 155 5.16 -1.03 -3.57
N ARG A 156 6.48 -1.23 -3.70
CA ARG A 156 7.44 -1.05 -2.61
C ARG A 156 7.45 0.38 -2.09
N THR A 157 7.53 1.36 -2.98
CA THR A 157 7.47 2.79 -2.63
C THR A 157 6.17 3.14 -1.92
N THR A 158 5.03 2.71 -2.44
CA THR A 158 3.72 3.02 -1.85
C THR A 158 3.63 2.46 -0.43
N ARG A 159 4.05 1.20 -0.21
CA ARG A 159 4.07 0.58 1.14
C ARG A 159 4.96 1.33 2.11
N ARG A 160 6.16 1.74 1.68
CA ARG A 160 7.07 2.57 2.48
C ARG A 160 6.40 3.89 2.88
N ASN A 161 5.69 4.53 1.95
CA ASN A 161 5.01 5.80 2.20
C ASN A 161 3.79 5.66 3.11
N ILE A 162 3.06 4.54 3.05
CA ILE A 162 1.97 4.22 3.99
C ILE A 162 2.50 4.17 5.42
N ILE A 163 3.63 3.49 5.64
CA ILE A 163 4.28 3.41 6.96
C ILE A 163 4.77 4.80 7.38
N ARG A 164 5.43 5.54 6.48
CA ARG A 164 5.95 6.89 6.75
C ARG A 164 4.87 7.90 7.12
N ALA A 165 3.68 7.79 6.53
CA ALA A 165 2.53 8.65 6.85
C ALA A 165 1.74 8.16 8.08
N ASN A 166 2.18 7.08 8.74
CA ASN A 166 1.57 6.51 9.94
C ASN A 166 0.07 6.22 9.77
N LEU A 167 -0.29 5.55 8.67
CA LEU A 167 -1.65 5.02 8.46
C LEU A 167 -1.91 3.84 9.39
N ASP A 168 -3.16 3.72 9.85
CA ASP A 168 -3.58 2.59 10.66
C ASP A 168 -3.72 1.34 9.77
N LEU A 169 -2.94 0.31 10.06
CA LEU A 169 -2.93 -0.93 9.27
C LEU A 169 -4.07 -1.90 9.64
N ASP A 170 -4.71 -1.71 10.79
CA ASP A 170 -5.81 -2.54 11.29
C ASP A 170 -7.18 -2.03 10.81
N GLU A 171 -7.25 -0.76 10.42
CA GLU A 171 -8.46 -0.15 9.91
C GLU A 171 -8.73 -0.37 8.41
N GLY A 172 -9.97 -0.09 7.99
CA GLY A 172 -10.37 -0.14 6.57
C GLY A 172 -10.05 1.16 5.86
N TYR A 173 -9.82 1.08 4.54
CA TYR A 173 -9.56 2.25 3.70
C TYR A 173 -10.57 3.39 3.93
N LYS A 174 -11.87 3.07 4.05
CA LYS A 174 -12.94 4.06 4.25
C LYS A 174 -12.92 4.75 5.62
N LYS A 175 -12.20 4.18 6.60
CA LYS A 175 -12.09 4.72 7.97
C LYS A 175 -10.78 5.49 8.19
N GLN A 176 -9.82 5.34 7.27
CA GLN A 176 -8.54 6.05 7.36
C GLN A 176 -8.74 7.56 7.33
N ASP A 177 -7.85 8.26 8.02
CA ASP A 177 -7.73 9.71 7.93
C ASP A 177 -7.40 10.14 6.48
N HIS A 178 -8.23 11.03 5.94
CA HIS A 178 -8.11 11.55 4.59
C HIS A 178 -6.83 12.40 4.41
N GLU A 179 -6.36 13.08 5.44
CA GLU A 179 -5.14 13.89 5.38
C GLU A 179 -3.91 13.00 5.19
N LYS A 180 -3.82 11.92 5.97
CA LYS A 180 -2.76 10.91 5.84
C LYS A 180 -2.79 10.22 4.49
N LEU A 181 -3.97 9.86 3.97
CA LEU A 181 -4.11 9.30 2.62
C LEU A 181 -3.59 10.28 1.55
N SER A 182 -3.95 11.56 1.65
CA SER A 182 -3.46 12.61 0.76
C SER A 182 -1.93 12.73 0.82
N GLN A 183 -1.35 12.63 2.01
CA GLN A 183 0.09 12.63 2.21
C GLN A 183 0.77 11.43 1.51
N VAL A 184 0.24 10.22 1.66
CA VAL A 184 0.74 9.02 0.95
C VAL A 184 0.73 9.24 -0.57
N PHE A 185 -0.35 9.79 -1.11
CA PHE A 185 -0.45 10.05 -2.56
C PHE A 185 0.55 11.11 -3.04
N LYS A 186 0.72 12.20 -2.28
CA LYS A 186 1.71 13.24 -2.60
C LYS A 186 3.13 12.68 -2.59
N LEU A 187 3.52 11.98 -1.51
CA LEU A 187 4.85 11.38 -1.38
C LEU A 187 5.12 10.37 -2.50
N THR A 188 4.14 9.53 -2.83
CA THR A 188 4.31 8.48 -3.83
C THR A 188 4.43 9.05 -5.24
N ARG A 189 3.67 10.09 -5.60
CA ARG A 189 3.82 10.77 -6.90
C ARG A 189 5.17 11.44 -7.06
N ASN A 190 5.70 12.02 -5.99
CA ASN A 190 7.02 12.66 -6.02
C ASN A 190 8.13 11.64 -6.30
N GLU A 191 8.00 10.41 -5.78
CA GLU A 191 8.99 9.35 -5.97
C GLU A 191 8.76 8.51 -7.24
N GLN A 192 7.52 8.45 -7.74
CA GLN A 192 7.13 7.62 -8.87
C GLN A 192 6.41 8.48 -9.93
N PRO A 193 7.14 9.15 -10.84
CA PRO A 193 6.57 10.04 -11.85
C PRO A 193 5.52 9.38 -12.75
N TYR A 194 5.63 8.05 -12.92
CA TYR A 194 4.66 7.23 -13.64
C TYR A 194 3.23 7.40 -13.11
N LEU A 195 3.07 7.57 -11.79
CA LEU A 195 1.78 7.71 -11.10
C LEU A 195 1.21 9.15 -11.15
N SER A 196 1.50 9.90 -12.22
CA SER A 196 1.01 11.28 -12.35
C SER A 196 -0.52 11.34 -12.42
N LYS A 197 -1.09 12.46 -11.96
CA LYS A 197 -2.54 12.74 -12.06
C LYS A 197 -3.05 12.80 -13.51
N LYS A 198 -2.16 13.12 -14.46
CA LYS A 198 -2.47 13.13 -15.90
C LYS A 198 -2.72 11.71 -16.41
N ARG A 199 -1.90 10.74 -15.97
CA ARG A 199 -2.05 9.33 -16.35
C ARG A 199 -3.14 8.61 -15.58
N PHE A 200 -3.27 8.88 -14.28
CA PHE A 200 -4.25 8.23 -13.41
C PHE A 200 -5.19 9.25 -12.76
N PRO A 201 -6.31 9.61 -13.43
CA PRO A 201 -7.27 10.55 -12.89
C PRO A 201 -7.80 10.12 -11.52
N ALA A 202 -7.94 11.08 -10.61
CA ALA A 202 -8.36 10.85 -9.22
C ALA A 202 -7.51 9.81 -8.45
N ASP A 203 -6.26 9.59 -8.87
CA ASP A 203 -5.30 8.69 -8.22
C ASP A 203 -5.82 7.24 -8.07
N TRP A 204 -6.67 6.79 -8.99
CA TRP A 204 -7.37 5.50 -8.83
C TRP A 204 -6.40 4.33 -8.65
N ALA A 205 -5.26 4.32 -9.34
CA ALA A 205 -4.26 3.28 -9.21
C ALA A 205 -3.68 3.23 -7.79
N LEU A 206 -3.30 4.38 -7.24
CA LEU A 206 -2.79 4.49 -5.87
C LEU A 206 -3.83 4.05 -4.84
N VAL A 207 -5.08 4.46 -5.02
CA VAL A 207 -6.19 4.05 -4.15
C VAL A 207 -6.32 2.53 -4.10
N GLU A 208 -6.28 1.85 -5.26
CA GLU A 208 -6.38 0.39 -5.31
C GLU A 208 -5.14 -0.31 -4.71
N ILE A 209 -3.93 0.22 -4.89
CA ILE A 209 -2.71 -0.30 -4.24
C ILE A 209 -2.83 -0.21 -2.71
N VAL A 210 -3.24 0.95 -2.18
CA VAL A 210 -3.40 1.16 -0.73
C VAL A 210 -4.46 0.21 -0.16
N LYS A 211 -5.62 0.11 -0.81
CA LYS A 211 -6.68 -0.85 -0.41
C LYS A 211 -6.16 -2.28 -0.35
N GLN A 212 -5.46 -2.72 -1.40
CA GLN A 212 -4.92 -4.07 -1.48
C GLN A 212 -3.92 -4.34 -0.35
N TYR A 213 -3.04 -3.37 -0.06
CA TYR A 213 -2.07 -3.48 1.03
C TYR A 213 -2.74 -3.57 2.41
N LEU A 214 -3.64 -2.66 2.75
CA LEU A 214 -4.37 -2.67 4.03
C LEU A 214 -5.22 -3.94 4.21
N ARG A 215 -5.85 -4.43 3.13
CA ARG A 215 -6.57 -5.71 3.15
C ARG A 215 -5.64 -6.90 3.46
N ASN A 216 -4.45 -6.92 2.86
CA ASN A 216 -3.47 -7.98 3.08
C ASN A 216 -2.87 -7.93 4.49
N GLN A 217 -2.54 -6.74 5.01
CA GLN A 217 -2.03 -6.57 6.38
C GLN A 217 -3.01 -7.13 7.41
N ARG A 218 -4.29 -6.76 7.33
CA ARG A 218 -5.31 -7.30 8.26
C ARG A 218 -5.49 -8.80 8.16
N LYS A 219 -5.43 -9.36 6.94
CA LYS A 219 -5.47 -10.80 6.74
C LYS A 219 -4.28 -11.48 7.42
N GLU A 220 -3.10 -10.88 7.35
CA GLU A 220 -1.89 -11.37 8.00
C GLU A 220 -1.98 -11.28 9.53
N THR A 221 -2.39 -10.12 10.07
CA THR A 221 -2.64 -9.95 11.52
C THR A 221 -3.62 -10.98 12.04
N LYS A 222 -4.75 -11.20 11.35
CA LYS A 222 -5.74 -12.23 11.72
C LYS A 222 -5.16 -13.64 11.70
N ARG A 223 -4.31 -13.97 10.71
CA ARG A 223 -3.62 -15.27 10.65
C ARG A 223 -2.65 -15.46 11.82
N LYS A 224 -1.88 -14.43 12.16
CA LYS A 224 -0.95 -14.44 13.30
C LYS A 224 -1.68 -14.63 14.63
N LEU A 225 -2.79 -13.91 14.84
CA LEU A 225 -3.63 -14.06 16.02
C LEU A 225 -4.20 -15.48 16.16
N LYS A 226 -4.70 -16.06 15.07
CA LYS A 226 -5.20 -17.44 15.08
C LYS A 226 -4.08 -18.45 15.38
N ALA A 227 -2.92 -18.30 14.74
CA ALA A 227 -1.78 -19.19 14.99
C ALA A 227 -1.32 -19.12 16.45
N ALA A 228 -1.33 -17.94 17.07
CA ALA A 228 -1.02 -17.78 18.49
C ALA A 228 -2.04 -18.47 19.42
N GLN A 229 -3.32 -18.53 19.03
CA GLN A 229 -4.36 -19.25 19.78
C GLN A 229 -4.24 -20.77 19.63
N ASP A 230 -3.97 -21.24 18.42
CA ASP A 230 -3.80 -22.68 18.13
C ASP A 230 -2.51 -23.24 18.77
N HIS A 231 -1.47 -22.41 18.89
CA HIS A 231 -0.23 -22.73 19.61
C HIS A 231 -0.24 -22.25 21.09
N GLY A 232 -1.42 -22.21 21.72
CA GLY A 232 -1.56 -21.91 23.15
C GLY A 232 -0.51 -22.63 24.00
N PRO A 233 -0.05 -22.00 25.11
CA PRO A 233 1.22 -22.28 25.78
C PRO A 233 1.37 -23.77 25.92
N ALA A 234 2.30 -24.35 25.14
CA ALA A 234 2.46 -25.78 24.91
C ALA A 234 1.93 -26.56 26.10
N ARG A 235 0.63 -26.91 26.06
CA ARG A 235 0.06 -27.82 27.05
C ARG A 235 0.94 -29.02 26.86
N LYS A 236 1.85 -29.28 27.82
CA LYS A 236 2.81 -30.38 27.79
C LYS A 236 2.00 -31.56 27.29
N ARG A 237 2.10 -31.85 25.99
CA ARG A 237 1.43 -32.98 25.39
C ARG A 237 2.26 -34.09 25.96
N THR A 238 1.84 -34.57 27.13
CA THR A 238 2.27 -35.84 27.70
C THR A 238 2.27 -36.76 26.50
N ARG A 239 3.48 -37.15 26.10
CA ARG A 239 3.76 -38.07 25.00
C ARG A 239 2.94 -39.34 25.26
N ARG A 240 1.68 -39.35 24.83
CA ARG A 240 1.01 -40.60 24.48
C ARG A 240 1.29 -40.76 23.00
N HIS A 241 2.48 -41.29 22.80
CA HIS A 241 2.83 -42.18 21.71
C HIS A 241 1.66 -43.15 21.55
N ILE A 242 0.81 -42.91 20.57
CA ILE A 242 -0.09 -43.90 20.00
C ILE A 242 0.08 -43.74 18.51
N ASP A 243 0.61 -44.80 17.95
CA ASP A 243 0.88 -45.03 16.55
C ASP A 243 -0.41 -44.89 15.76
N ASP A 244 -0.55 -43.80 15.00
CA ASP A 244 -1.61 -43.67 13.99
C ASP A 244 -0.96 -43.31 12.66
N ALA A 245 -0.16 -44.27 12.20
CA ALA A 245 0.07 -44.47 10.79
C ALA A 245 -1.20 -45.12 10.23
N ASN A 246 -2.06 -44.35 9.57
CA ASN A 246 -2.92 -44.75 8.44
C ASN A 246 -4.16 -43.83 8.33
N ASP A 247 -4.09 -42.77 7.53
CA ASP A 247 -5.27 -42.33 6.79
C ASP A 247 -4.85 -41.57 5.52
N SER A 248 -4.54 -42.37 4.51
CA SER A 248 -4.50 -41.97 3.12
C SER A 248 -5.91 -42.17 2.56
N ASN A 249 -6.68 -41.09 2.42
CA ASN A 249 -7.90 -41.03 1.62
C ASN A 249 -8.01 -39.59 1.08
N ASP A 250 -7.74 -39.33 -0.20
CA ASP A 250 -8.60 -39.63 -1.35
C ASP A 250 -9.94 -38.86 -1.26
N GLU A 251 -9.98 -37.68 -1.88
CA GLU A 251 -11.18 -36.92 -2.23
C GLU A 251 -10.86 -36.10 -3.51
N ASP A 252 -11.04 -36.78 -4.64
CA ASP A 252 -11.89 -36.32 -5.75
C ASP A 252 -11.55 -34.97 -6.40
N ILE A 253 -10.62 -35.07 -7.35
CA ILE A 253 -10.67 -34.29 -8.60
C ILE A 253 -11.98 -34.67 -9.30
N ASP A 254 -12.97 -33.78 -9.24
CA ASP A 254 -14.23 -33.89 -9.98
C ASP A 254 -13.94 -33.62 -11.48
N PRO A 255 -13.84 -34.65 -12.34
CA PRO A 255 -13.50 -34.47 -13.74
C PRO A 255 -14.80 -34.41 -14.54
N LEU A 256 -14.91 -33.38 -15.39
CA LEU A 256 -15.82 -33.34 -16.53
C LEU A 256 -17.31 -33.20 -16.17
N ASN A 257 -17.79 -31.96 -16.29
CA ASN A 257 -19.16 -31.74 -16.78
C ASN A 257 -19.08 -31.32 -18.26
N PRO A 258 -19.13 -32.27 -19.21
CA PRO A 258 -19.42 -31.99 -20.60
C PRO A 258 -20.94 -32.12 -20.83
N SER A 259 -21.44 -31.36 -21.80
CA SER A 259 -22.67 -31.66 -22.55
C SER A 259 -24.01 -31.18 -21.99
N GLY A 260 -24.48 -30.09 -22.59
CA GLY A 260 -25.88 -29.80 -22.90
C GLY A 260 -25.86 -28.72 -23.98
N SER A 261 -25.78 -28.99 -25.29
CA SER A 261 -26.65 -29.80 -26.16
C SER A 261 -28.12 -29.38 -26.09
N GLY A 262 -28.56 -28.65 -27.11
CA GLY A 262 -29.89 -28.84 -27.71
C GLY A 262 -30.94 -27.75 -27.44
N SER A 263 -31.16 -26.91 -28.46
CA SER A 263 -32.42 -26.25 -28.91
C SER A 263 -31.97 -25.00 -29.73
N ASP A 264 -32.04 -24.91 -31.06
CA ASP A 264 -33.02 -25.40 -32.04
C ASP A 264 -34.45 -25.23 -31.55
N ASP A 265 -34.98 -24.02 -31.72
CA ASP A 265 -36.39 -23.76 -32.06
C ASP A 265 -36.53 -22.32 -32.61
N GLU A 266 -36.98 -22.26 -33.87
CA GLU A 266 -37.64 -21.19 -34.68
C GLU A 266 -37.03 -19.77 -34.81
#